data_AF-A0AAC9U2T5-F1
#
_entry.id   AF-A0AAC9U2T5-F1
#
_cell.length_a   1.000
_cell.length_b   1.000
_cell.length_c   1.000
_cell.angle_alpha   90.00
_cell.angle_beta   90.00
_cell.angle_gamma   90.00
#
_symmetry.space_group_name_H-M   'P 1'
#
loop_
_entity.id
_entity.type
_entity.pdbx_description
1 polymer ?
#
loop_
_entity_poly.entity_id
_entity_poly.type
_entity_poly.pdbx_seq_one_letter_code
_entity_poly.pdbx_strand_id
1 'polypeptide(L)'
;MDSMAQQIMEALMIMGLGMGLVFIFLTILIGVVKLVAWKFAPEAHVPPVSDASDEGVPHFTGVDPKMVAVISAAIHQYRAKA
;
A
#
# COMPACT_ATOMS: atom_id res chain seq x y z
N MET A 1 -21.00 -18.27 -43.11
CA MET A 1 -20.40 -17.28 -42.18
C MET A 1 -19.90 -17.92 -40.88
N ASP A 2 -20.02 -19.24 -40.71
CA ASP A 2 -19.73 -19.94 -39.45
C ASP A 2 -18.23 -20.17 -39.18
N SER A 3 -17.39 -20.16 -40.22
CA SER A 3 -15.94 -20.34 -40.10
C SER A 3 -15.24 -19.19 -39.38
N MET A 4 -15.69 -17.96 -39.58
CA MET A 4 -15.14 -16.78 -38.89
C MET A 4 -15.48 -16.78 -37.40
N ALA A 5 -16.71 -17.17 -37.06
CA ALA A 5 -17.13 -17.30 -35.66
C ALA A 5 -16.32 -18.37 -34.92
N GLN A 6 -16.02 -19.49 -35.57
CA GLN A 6 -15.17 -20.54 -35.01
C GLN A 6 -13.73 -20.05 -34.74
N GLN A 7 -13.12 -19.33 -35.69
CA GLN A 7 -11.77 -18.77 -35.51
C GLN A 7 -11.70 -17.74 -34.39
N ILE A 8 -12.73 -16.90 -34.23
CA ILE A 8 -12.81 -15.93 -33.13
C ILE A 8 -12.95 -16.66 -31.80
N MET A 9 -13.77 -17.72 -31.73
CA MET A 9 -13.90 -18.54 -30.52
C MET A 9 -12.56 -19.20 -30.13
N GLU A 10 -11.83 -19.71 -31.11
CA GLU A 10 -10.51 -20.31 -30.90
C GLU A 10 -9.47 -19.27 -30.44
N ALA A 11 -9.47 -18.08 -31.04
CA ALA A 11 -8.61 -16.98 -30.63
C ALA A 11 -8.93 -16.48 -29.21
N LEU A 12 -10.22 -16.41 -28.84
CA LEU A 12 -10.65 -16.07 -27.48
C LEU A 12 -10.15 -17.09 -26.45
N MET A 13 -10.22 -18.38 -26.77
CA MET A 13 -9.68 -19.44 -25.92
C MET A 13 -8.17 -19.30 -25.72
N ILE A 14 -7.42 -19.00 -26.79
CA ILE A 14 -5.97 -18.76 -26.72
C ILE A 14 -5.65 -17.50 -25.92
N MET A 15 -6.43 -16.42 -26.08
CA MET A 15 -6.27 -15.19 -25.28
C MET A 15 -6.50 -15.47 -23.79
N GLY A 16 -7.56 -16.22 -23.46
CA GLY A 16 -7.86 -16.64 -22.09
C GLY A 16 -6.75 -17.51 -21.50
N LEU A 17 -6.22 -18.45 -22.27
CA LEU A 17 -5.08 -19.28 -21.87
C LEU A 17 -3.84 -18.43 -21.57
N GLY A 18 -3.51 -17.48 -22.46
CA GLY A 18 -2.37 -16.58 -22.29
C GLY A 18 -2.50 -15.71 -21.05
N MET A 19 -3.67 -15.09 -20.86
CA MET A 19 -3.99 -14.28 -19.67
C MET A 19 -3.92 -15.13 -18.39
N GLY A 20 -4.44 -16.35 -18.41
CA GLY A 20 -4.39 -17.28 -17.29
C GLY A 20 -2.95 -17.69 -16.92
N LEU A 21 -2.13 -18.01 -17.91
CA LEU A 21 -0.73 -18.40 -17.67
C LEU A 21 0.09 -17.25 -17.10
N VAL A 22 -0.07 -16.03 -17.64
CA VAL A 22 0.58 -14.83 -17.09
C VAL A 22 0.13 -14.58 -15.66
N PHE A 23 -1.17 -14.72 -15.37
CA PHE A 23 -1.69 -14.55 -14.01
C PHE A 23 -1.11 -15.56 -13.02
N ILE A 24 -1.04 -16.85 -13.40
CA ILE A 24 -0.42 -17.90 -12.59
C ILE A 24 1.05 -17.58 -12.35
N PHE A 25 1.78 -17.18 -13.39
CA PHE A 25 3.20 -16.83 -13.31
C PHE A 25 3.43 -15.66 -12.34
N LEU A 26 2.66 -14.58 -12.45
CA LEU A 26 2.76 -13.43 -11.55
C LEU A 26 2.36 -13.79 -10.12
N THR A 27 1.34 -14.62 -9.93
CA THR A 27 0.92 -15.09 -8.60
C THR A 27 2.05 -15.86 -7.91
N ILE A 28 2.73 -16.75 -8.64
CA ILE A 28 3.90 -17.47 -8.14
C ILE A 28 5.03 -16.49 -7.82
N LEU A 29 5.32 -15.53 -8.71
CA LEU A 29 6.37 -14.53 -8.51
C LEU A 29 6.14 -13.71 -7.24
N ILE A 30 4.91 -13.21 -7.04
CA ILE A 30 4.51 -12.50 -5.83
C ILE A 30 4.66 -13.40 -4.61
N GLY A 31 4.27 -14.68 -4.71
CA GLY A 31 4.45 -15.67 -3.64
C GLY A 31 5.91 -15.84 -3.22
N VAL A 32 6.82 -15.96 -4.19
CA VAL A 32 8.27 -16.06 -3.94
C VAL A 32 8.80 -14.79 -3.31
N VAL A 33 8.45 -13.61 -3.84
CA VAL A 33 8.87 -12.33 -3.27
C VAL A 33 8.39 -12.18 -1.83
N LYS A 34 7.14 -12.57 -1.53
CA LYS A 34 6.60 -12.58 -0.16
C LYS A 34 7.32 -13.57 0.74
N LEU A 35 7.68 -14.76 0.24
CA LEU A 35 8.41 -15.77 1.00
C LEU A 35 9.82 -15.29 1.34
N VAL A 36 10.50 -14.67 0.37
CA VAL A 36 11.81 -14.04 0.57
C VAL A 36 11.70 -12.89 1.56
N ALA A 37 10.71 -12.01 1.39
CA ALA A 37 10.45 -10.93 2.35
C ALA A 37 10.16 -11.47 3.75
N TRP A 38 9.38 -12.53 3.89
CA TRP A 38 9.13 -13.13 5.21
C TRP A 38 10.37 -13.76 5.84
N LYS A 39 11.26 -14.35 5.02
CA LYS A 39 12.47 -15.03 5.51
C LYS A 39 13.63 -14.07 5.80
N PHE A 40 13.74 -12.99 5.05
CA PHE A 40 14.86 -12.05 5.09
C PHE A 40 14.51 -10.64 5.57
N ALA A 41 13.24 -10.26 5.65
CA ALA A 41 12.89 -9.02 6.32
C ALA A 41 13.07 -9.24 7.83
N PRO A 42 13.90 -8.42 8.49
CA PRO A 42 13.80 -8.25 9.94
C PRO A 42 12.37 -7.86 10.28
N GLU A 43 11.88 -8.17 11.48
CA GLU A 43 10.65 -7.58 12.01
C GLU A 43 10.75 -6.06 11.95
N ALA A 44 10.32 -5.48 10.82
CA ALA A 44 9.93 -4.10 10.81
C ALA A 44 8.77 -4.08 11.80
N HIS A 45 9.04 -3.55 12.99
CA HIS A 45 8.02 -2.93 13.80
C HIS A 45 7.38 -1.89 12.88
N VAL A 46 6.37 -2.31 12.12
CA VAL A 46 5.40 -1.43 11.53
C VAL A 46 4.68 -0.93 12.77
N PRO A 47 4.91 0.32 13.23
CA PRO A 47 4.02 0.88 14.24
C PRO A 47 2.61 0.68 13.69
N PRO A 48 1.66 0.24 14.53
CA PRO A 48 0.32 -0.08 14.06
C PRO A 48 -0.13 1.06 13.17
N VAL A 49 -0.54 0.73 11.94
CA VAL A 49 -1.31 1.68 11.13
C VAL A 49 -2.54 1.92 11.97
N SER A 50 -2.51 2.98 12.78
CA SER A 50 -3.66 3.47 13.49
C SER A 50 -4.71 3.63 12.41
N ASP A 51 -5.81 2.89 12.57
CA ASP A 51 -6.98 3.03 11.73
C ASP A 51 -7.16 4.50 11.42
N ALA A 52 -7.18 4.83 10.13
CA ALA A 52 -7.49 6.16 9.65
C ALA A 52 -8.94 6.46 10.05
N SER A 53 -9.09 6.93 11.29
CA SER A 53 -10.27 7.52 11.86
C SER A 53 -9.81 8.83 12.46
N ASP A 54 -10.44 9.89 11.99
CA ASP A 54 -10.31 11.28 12.38
C ASP A 54 -9.17 12.12 11.79
N GLU A 55 -9.64 12.85 10.76
CA GLU A 55 -9.47 14.29 10.59
C GLU A 55 -8.13 14.79 10.07
N GLY A 56 -8.23 15.44 8.91
CA GLY A 56 -7.13 16.06 8.21
C GLY A 56 -6.40 17.05 9.11
N VAL A 57 -5.13 16.77 9.32
CA VAL A 57 -4.14 17.81 9.61
C VAL A 57 -3.12 17.78 8.48
N PRO A 58 -3.05 18.81 7.63
CA PRO A 58 -2.01 18.89 6.62
C PRO A 58 -0.66 18.97 7.36
N HIS A 59 0.22 18.02 7.09
CA HIS A 59 1.61 18.10 7.52
C HIS A 59 2.26 19.28 6.79
N PHE A 60 2.28 20.45 7.44
CA PHE A 60 2.95 21.64 6.97
C PHE A 60 4.47 21.38 6.92
N THR A 61 4.99 21.08 5.72
CA THR A 61 6.42 20.95 5.39
C THR A 61 7.14 22.31 5.40
N GLY A 62 6.91 23.11 6.42
CA GLY A 62 7.51 24.44 6.55
C GLY A 62 7.64 24.93 7.99
N VAL A 63 7.16 24.17 8.97
CA VAL A 63 7.29 24.53 10.39
C VAL A 63 8.08 23.43 11.09
N ASP A 64 9.21 23.81 11.66
CA ASP A 64 10.09 22.90 12.39
C ASP A 64 9.29 22.22 13.51
N PRO A 65 9.19 20.87 13.52
CA PRO A 65 8.47 20.13 14.56
C PRO A 65 8.98 20.45 15.97
N LYS A 66 10.24 20.91 16.11
CA LYS A 66 10.79 21.40 17.37
C LYS A 66 10.11 22.69 17.84
N MET A 67 9.79 23.61 16.93
CA MET A 67 9.08 24.85 17.29
C MET A 67 7.64 24.57 17.73
N VAL A 68 6.97 23.61 17.10
CA VAL A 68 5.62 23.17 17.51
C VAL A 68 5.64 22.56 18.92
N ALA A 69 6.64 21.72 19.21
CA ALA A 69 6.81 21.13 20.55
C ALA A 69 7.08 22.20 21.64
N VAL A 70 7.91 23.20 21.34
CA VAL A 70 8.21 24.30 22.27
C VAL A 70 6.97 25.14 22.55
N ILE A 71 6.21 25.50 21.52
CA ILE A 71 4.97 26.27 21.67
C ILE A 71 3.94 25.49 22.49
N SER A 72 3.78 24.19 22.20
CA SER A 72 2.87 23.31 22.97
C SER A 72 3.25 23.22 24.45
N ALA A 73 4.55 23.09 24.76
CA ALA A 73 5.04 23.08 26.13
C ALA A 73 4.81 24.41 26.85
N ALA A 74 5.01 25.54 26.15
CA ALA A 74 4.76 26.87 26.70
C ALA A 74 3.26 27.10 27.02
N ILE A 75 2.36 26.64 26.15
CA ILE A 75 0.91 26.73 26.37
C ILE A 75 0.48 25.85 27.56
N HIS A 76 1.01 24.63 27.65
CA HIS A 76 0.73 23.74 28.79
C HIS A 76 1.21 24.35 30.11
N GLN A 77 2.40 24.95 30.15
CA GLN A 77 2.87 25.65 31.34
C GLN A 77 2.01 26.85 31.72
N TYR A 78 1.56 27.65 30.73
CA TYR A 78 0.69 28.79 31.00
C TYR A 78 -0.67 28.34 31.57
N ARG A 79 -1.27 27.28 31.01
CA ARG A 79 -2.52 26.71 31.51
C ARG A 79 -2.40 26.06 32.88
N ALA A 80 -1.26 25.45 33.20
CA ALA A 80 -0.99 24.88 34.52
C ALA A 80 -0.72 25.96 35.59
N LYS A 81 -0.37 27.18 35.15
CA LYS A 81 -0.09 28.34 36.02
C LYS A 81 -1.30 29.28 36.16
N ALA A 82 -2.35 29.10 35.36
CA ALA A 82 -3.64 29.78 35.46
C ALA A 82 -4.60 28.96 36.35
#